data_AF-A0A8H3CJG9-F1
#
_entry.id   AF-A0A8H3CJG9-F1
#
_cell.length_a   1.000
_cell.length_b   1.000
_cell.length_c   1.000
_cell.angle_alpha   90.00
_cell.angle_beta   90.00
_cell.angle_gamma   90.00
#
_symmetry.space_group_name_H-M   'P 1'
#
loop_
_entity.id
_entity.type
_entity.pdbx_description
1 polymer ?
#
loop_
_entity_poly.entity_id
_entity_poly.type
_entity_poly.pdbx_seq_one_letter_code
_entity_poly.pdbx_strand_id
1 'polypeptide(L)'
;SVPKLSSWRIGFPAPPPTITAVAKKRARSASMANQQSLRRKSFAYALESPEIAFHSAMPGMAVRQAHVESTGVLNTTFGIPGRSDIPSDEASHKVVIAVLDLQADLEWVCVPREKESVFLTCKVINSSEFTLLPGEASVFMDDNFVSKSQIEHVSPNESFKTSLGVDSALRVTYPAARTLNRTAAQSGFSFMSKEKQSVSAQSQRITIRNTRLASVSVRVLDHVPVSTDTRIKVNVLSPGGLDTAVAPTSPSSEGAEESKRKEQPWKDLQKGIRARWAPLEAGGEGTVEWSCHIAPSDETELELSWEVSAPTGQRWEDLEVA
;
A
#
# COMPACT_ATOMS: atom_id res chain seq x y z
N SER A 1 6.14 0.04 -6.72
CA SER A 1 4.70 -0.09 -6.49
C SER A 1 4.24 0.95 -5.49
N VAL A 2 2.95 1.29 -5.49
CA VAL A 2 2.32 2.12 -4.46
C VAL A 2 2.36 1.34 -3.13
N PRO A 3 2.80 1.95 -2.01
CA PRO A 3 2.73 1.29 -0.71
C PRO A 3 1.28 1.03 -0.30
N LYS A 4 1.05 -0.04 0.45
CA LYS A 4 -0.27 -0.36 1.01
C LYS A 4 -0.39 0.30 2.38
N LEU A 5 -1.46 1.07 2.58
CA LEU A 5 -1.82 1.57 3.90
C LEU A 5 -2.57 0.48 4.66
N SER A 6 -2.27 0.28 5.95
CA SER A 6 -2.96 -0.67 6.83
C SER A 6 -3.82 0.06 7.87
N SER A 7 -4.77 -0.65 8.46
CA SER A 7 -5.62 -0.08 9.53
C SER A 7 -4.76 0.28 10.74
N TRP A 8 -4.88 1.53 11.20
CA TRP A 8 -4.24 1.98 12.43
C TRP A 8 -5.17 1.76 13.62
N ARG A 9 -4.87 0.77 14.46
CA ARG A 9 -5.71 0.44 15.62
C ARG A 9 -5.12 0.96 16.92
N ILE A 10 -5.98 1.49 17.79
CA ILE A 10 -5.61 1.91 19.14
C ILE A 10 -6.46 1.20 20.18
N GLY A 11 -5.87 0.90 21.33
CA GLY A 11 -6.55 0.22 22.44
C GLY A 11 -5.79 0.36 23.74
N PHE A 12 -6.30 -0.28 24.78
CA PHE A 12 -5.54 -0.44 26.02
C PHE A 12 -4.56 -1.61 25.88
N PRO A 13 -3.35 -1.50 26.45
CA PRO A 13 -2.39 -2.59 26.47
C PRO A 13 -3.03 -3.84 27.06
N ALA A 14 -2.88 -4.97 26.37
CA ALA A 14 -3.26 -6.26 26.94
C ALA A 14 -2.45 -6.50 28.22
N PRO A 15 -3.06 -7.04 29.30
CA PRO A 15 -2.29 -7.42 30.47
C PRO A 15 -1.22 -8.43 30.03
N PRO A 16 0.02 -8.34 30.56
CA PRO A 16 1.07 -9.28 30.19
C PRO A 16 0.57 -10.71 30.43
N PRO A 17 0.86 -11.65 29.52
CA PRO A 17 0.42 -13.02 29.68
C PRO A 17 0.93 -13.54 31.01
N THR A 18 0.03 -14.03 31.86
CA THR A 18 0.41 -14.68 33.11
C THR A 18 1.26 -15.89 32.73
N ILE A 19 2.58 -15.79 32.92
CA ILE A 19 3.48 -16.94 32.79
C ILE A 19 3.14 -17.85 33.97
N THR A 20 2.25 -18.81 33.75
CA THR A 20 2.02 -19.89 34.69
C THR A 20 3.31 -20.69 34.72
N ALA A 21 4.12 -20.50 35.78
CA ALA A 21 5.35 -21.23 35.98
C ALA A 21 5.04 -22.72 36.08
N VAL A 22 5.14 -23.45 34.96
CA VAL A 22 5.13 -24.90 34.98
C VAL A 22 6.45 -25.33 35.61
N ALA A 23 6.38 -25.73 36.87
CA ALA A 23 7.49 -26.32 37.60
C ALA A 23 8.02 -27.54 36.83
N LYS A 24 9.12 -27.36 36.09
CA LYS A 24 9.86 -28.48 35.49
C LYS A 24 10.45 -29.33 36.63
N LYS A 25 9.82 -30.47 36.90
CA LYS A 25 10.40 -31.53 37.73
C LYS A 25 11.71 -31.97 37.07
N ARG A 26 12.83 -31.79 37.79
CA ARG A 26 14.13 -32.34 37.44
C ARG A 26 14.04 -33.87 37.54
N ALA A 27 14.26 -34.56 36.43
CA ALA A 27 14.62 -35.97 36.45
C ALA A 27 16.15 -36.07 36.36
N ARG A 28 16.75 -36.72 37.35
CA ARG A 28 18.15 -37.15 37.34
C ARG A 28 18.24 -38.47 36.58
N SER A 29 19.16 -38.57 35.62
CA SER A 29 19.72 -39.85 35.21
C SER A 29 21.18 -39.66 34.82
N ALA A 30 22.02 -40.52 35.38
CA ALA A 30 23.45 -40.60 35.15
C ALA A 30 23.75 -41.44 33.91
N SER A 31 24.82 -41.10 33.19
CA SER A 31 25.67 -42.06 32.47
C SER A 31 26.98 -41.37 32.05
N MET A 32 28.09 -42.07 32.27
CA MET A 32 29.47 -41.65 32.05
C MET A 32 30.00 -42.18 30.70
N ALA A 33 30.78 -41.33 30.02
CA ALA A 33 31.92 -41.57 29.14
C ALA A 33 31.88 -42.66 28.04
N ASN A 34 32.18 -42.27 26.79
CA ASN A 34 33.52 -42.52 26.25
C ASN A 34 33.85 -41.62 25.03
N GLN A 35 35.11 -41.24 24.91
CA GLN A 35 35.72 -40.52 23.79
C GLN A 35 35.82 -41.42 22.55
N GLN A 36 35.69 -40.85 21.34
CA GLN A 36 36.81 -40.78 20.40
C GLN A 36 36.49 -39.94 19.15
N SER A 37 37.57 -39.35 18.66
CA SER A 37 37.73 -38.45 17.52
C SER A 37 37.17 -38.95 16.19
N LEU A 38 36.85 -38.01 15.28
CA LEU A 38 37.45 -37.98 13.93
C LEU A 38 37.26 -36.59 13.29
N ARG A 39 38.37 -36.07 12.76
CA ARG A 39 38.50 -34.83 11.98
C ARG A 39 37.75 -34.95 10.65
N ARG A 40 37.15 -33.86 10.16
CA ARG A 40 37.10 -33.46 8.73
C ARG A 40 36.60 -32.02 8.63
N LYS A 41 37.52 -31.09 8.38
CA LYS A 41 37.78 -30.41 7.09
C LYS A 41 36.66 -29.44 6.69
N SER A 42 36.96 -28.17 6.96
CA SER A 42 36.41 -26.98 6.33
C SER A 42 36.58 -27.01 4.81
N PHE A 43 35.58 -26.49 4.10
CA PHE A 43 35.73 -25.97 2.75
C PHE A 43 35.13 -24.57 2.73
N ALA A 44 36.02 -23.59 2.59
CA ALA A 44 35.69 -22.26 2.11
C ALA A 44 35.75 -22.31 0.58
N TYR A 45 34.76 -21.73 -0.08
CA TYR A 45 34.92 -21.24 -1.45
C TYR A 45 34.73 -19.73 -1.41
N ALA A 46 35.84 -19.03 -1.56
CA ALA A 46 35.87 -17.68 -2.10
C ALA A 46 35.97 -17.85 -3.63
N LEU A 47 35.14 -17.13 -4.38
CA LEU A 47 35.44 -16.85 -5.77
C LEU A 47 35.24 -15.36 -6.02
N GLU A 48 36.32 -14.79 -6.53
CA GLU A 48 36.49 -13.45 -7.04
C GLU A 48 35.51 -13.13 -8.16
N SER A 49 35.04 -11.88 -8.12
CA SER A 49 34.42 -11.20 -9.24
C SER A 49 35.47 -10.85 -10.30
N PRO A 50 35.11 -10.91 -11.59
CA PRO A 50 35.56 -9.90 -12.54
C PRO A 50 34.39 -9.05 -13.02
N GLU A 51 34.57 -7.74 -12.96
CA GLU A 51 33.80 -6.77 -13.72
C GLU A 51 33.98 -7.02 -15.22
N ILE A 52 32.87 -7.11 -15.97
CA ILE A 52 32.87 -6.84 -17.40
C ILE A 52 31.65 -5.96 -17.73
N ALA A 53 31.94 -4.74 -18.14
CA ALA A 53 31.01 -3.82 -18.78
C ALA A 53 30.93 -4.15 -20.28
N PHE A 54 29.72 -4.38 -20.80
CA PHE A 54 29.38 -4.15 -22.21
C PHE A 54 27.92 -3.70 -22.32
N HIS A 55 27.72 -2.39 -22.52
CA HIS A 55 26.48 -1.87 -23.09
C HIS A 55 26.60 -1.99 -24.61
N SER A 56 25.95 -2.99 -25.17
CA SER A 56 25.69 -3.06 -26.62
C SER A 56 24.21 -2.73 -26.82
N ALA A 57 23.93 -1.55 -27.35
CA ALA A 57 22.58 -1.18 -27.78
C ALA A 57 22.12 -2.15 -28.87
N MET A 58 21.14 -3.00 -28.56
CA MET A 58 20.56 -3.89 -29.55
C MET A 58 19.81 -3.06 -30.60
N PRO A 59 19.95 -3.35 -31.90
CA PRO A 59 19.13 -2.73 -32.93
C PRO A 59 17.65 -3.09 -32.69
N GLY A 60 16.76 -2.11 -32.87
CA GLY A 60 15.32 -2.29 -32.69
C GLY A 60 14.80 -3.43 -33.58
N MET A 61 14.26 -4.48 -32.95
CA MET A 61 13.57 -5.55 -33.68
C MET A 61 12.37 -4.97 -34.42
N ALA A 62 12.28 -5.25 -35.73
CA ALA A 62 11.05 -5.05 -36.47
C ALA A 62 9.98 -5.98 -35.88
N VAL A 63 8.96 -5.37 -35.27
CA VAL A 63 7.92 -6.08 -34.53
C VAL A 63 6.97 -6.77 -35.51
N ARG A 64 6.77 -8.09 -35.32
CA ARG A 64 5.71 -8.86 -35.99
C ARG A 64 4.78 -9.39 -34.89
N GLN A 65 3.49 -9.10 -34.97
CA GLN A 65 2.52 -9.45 -33.92
C GLN A 65 2.11 -10.92 -34.04
N ALA A 66 2.31 -11.73 -33.00
CA ALA A 66 1.74 -13.08 -32.88
C ALA A 66 0.23 -13.08 -33.13
N HIS A 67 -0.32 -14.24 -33.49
CA HIS A 67 -1.74 -14.54 -33.43
C HIS A 67 -1.96 -15.69 -32.46
N VAL A 68 -3.14 -15.77 -31.83
CA VAL A 68 -3.46 -16.91 -30.96
C VAL A 68 -3.88 -18.08 -31.85
N GLU A 69 -3.05 -19.13 -31.91
CA GLU A 69 -3.32 -20.30 -32.75
C GLU A 69 -4.30 -21.26 -32.08
N SER A 70 -4.23 -21.40 -30.75
CA SER A 70 -5.16 -22.24 -29.97
C SER A 70 -5.10 -21.91 -28.48
N THR A 71 -6.27 -21.82 -27.85
CA THR A 71 -6.44 -21.77 -26.39
C THR A 71 -7.01 -23.12 -25.94
N GLY A 72 -6.16 -24.04 -25.49
CA GLY A 72 -6.56 -25.32 -24.91
C GLY A 72 -6.85 -25.20 -23.42
N VAL A 73 -7.47 -26.23 -22.83
CA VAL A 73 -7.78 -26.27 -21.38
C VAL A 73 -6.50 -26.26 -20.51
N LEU A 74 -5.37 -26.72 -21.05
CA LEU A 74 -4.09 -26.84 -20.31
C LEU A 74 -2.90 -26.15 -20.99
N ASN A 75 -3.06 -25.58 -22.18
CA ASN A 75 -1.99 -24.91 -22.92
C ASN A 75 -2.51 -23.72 -23.74
N THR A 76 -1.63 -22.75 -23.98
CA THR A 76 -1.88 -21.63 -24.89
C THR A 76 -0.75 -21.58 -25.89
N THR A 77 -1.09 -21.65 -27.17
CA THR A 77 -0.11 -21.60 -28.27
C THR A 77 -0.20 -20.24 -28.97
N PHE A 78 0.91 -19.52 -28.99
CA PHE A 78 1.05 -18.25 -29.71
C PHE A 78 1.80 -18.48 -31.02
N GLY A 79 1.14 -18.24 -32.15
CA GLY A 79 1.77 -18.27 -33.47
C GLY A 79 2.47 -16.96 -33.76
N ILE A 80 3.80 -16.90 -33.60
CA ILE A 80 4.60 -15.70 -33.90
C ILE A 80 4.83 -15.62 -35.43
N PRO A 81 4.26 -14.66 -36.18
CA PRO A 81 4.43 -14.63 -37.62
C PRO A 81 5.83 -14.18 -38.00
N GLY A 82 6.41 -14.93 -38.93
CA GLY A 82 7.77 -14.72 -39.41
C GLY A 82 8.73 -15.80 -38.93
N ARG A 83 9.91 -15.82 -39.54
CA ARG A 83 10.98 -16.76 -39.21
C ARG A 83 11.89 -16.10 -38.18
N SER A 84 11.98 -16.67 -36.98
CA SER A 84 12.93 -16.27 -35.94
C SER A 84 14.06 -17.30 -35.90
N ASP A 85 15.28 -16.87 -36.22
CA ASP A 85 16.48 -17.70 -36.11
C ASP A 85 17.05 -17.56 -34.68
N ILE A 86 17.05 -18.64 -33.90
CA ILE A 86 17.58 -18.68 -32.53
C ILE A 86 18.94 -19.40 -32.56
N PRO A 87 20.06 -18.73 -32.24
CA PRO A 87 21.37 -19.38 -32.17
C PRO A 87 21.43 -20.50 -31.13
N SER A 88 22.07 -21.62 -31.46
CA SER A 88 22.44 -22.65 -30.48
C SER A 88 23.73 -22.27 -29.76
N ASP A 89 23.68 -21.22 -28.95
CA ASP A 89 24.84 -20.67 -28.21
C ASP A 89 24.74 -20.88 -26.68
N GLU A 90 23.82 -21.75 -26.24
CA GLU A 90 23.49 -22.02 -24.82
C GLU A 90 23.05 -20.76 -24.02
N ALA A 91 22.83 -19.62 -24.69
CA ALA A 91 22.40 -18.38 -24.07
C ALA A 91 20.87 -18.23 -24.05
N SER A 92 20.38 -17.37 -23.15
CA SER A 92 18.96 -17.02 -23.10
C SER A 92 18.62 -15.99 -24.17
N HIS A 93 17.70 -16.34 -25.07
CA HIS A 93 17.19 -15.45 -26.12
C HIS A 93 15.78 -14.97 -25.80
N LYS A 94 15.51 -13.69 -26.08
CA LYS A 94 14.16 -13.12 -25.98
C LYS A 94 13.58 -12.96 -27.39
N VAL A 95 12.35 -13.42 -27.59
CA VAL A 95 11.60 -13.24 -28.83
C VAL A 95 10.37 -12.40 -28.52
N VAL A 96 10.12 -11.37 -29.31
CA VAL A 96 8.91 -10.56 -29.19
C VAL A 96 7.73 -11.39 -29.69
N ILE A 97 6.77 -11.65 -28.81
CA ILE A 97 5.53 -12.36 -29.16
C ILE A 97 4.55 -11.37 -29.75
N ALA A 98 4.26 -10.27 -29.07
CA ALA A 98 3.34 -9.25 -29.55
C ALA A 98 3.75 -7.86 -29.05
N VAL A 99 3.32 -6.83 -29.77
CA VAL A 99 3.27 -5.45 -29.28
C VAL A 99 1.82 -5.02 -29.35
N LEU A 100 1.32 -4.55 -28.22
CA LEU A 100 -0.08 -4.27 -28.00
C LEU A 100 -0.24 -2.79 -27.65
N ASP A 101 -1.03 -2.08 -28.44
CA ASP A 101 -1.42 -0.70 -28.15
C ASP A 101 -2.68 -0.73 -27.30
N LEU A 102 -2.51 -0.68 -25.97
CA LEU A 102 -3.61 -0.74 -25.01
C LEU A 102 -3.93 0.66 -24.46
N GLN A 103 -5.22 0.94 -24.27
CA GLN A 103 -5.65 2.17 -23.61
C GLN A 103 -5.32 2.11 -22.11
N ALA A 104 -4.69 3.17 -21.60
CA ALA A 104 -4.27 3.28 -20.22
C ALA A 104 -4.82 4.56 -19.57
N ASP A 105 -5.54 4.39 -18.47
CA ASP A 105 -6.00 5.49 -17.63
C ASP A 105 -4.97 5.76 -16.53
N LEU A 106 -4.42 6.97 -16.50
CA LEU A 106 -3.40 7.36 -15.52
C LEU A 106 -4.03 7.87 -14.22
N GLU A 107 -3.48 7.44 -13.09
CA GLU A 107 -3.88 7.86 -11.75
C GLU A 107 -2.64 8.12 -10.88
N TRP A 108 -2.56 9.31 -10.30
CA TRP A 108 -1.54 9.67 -9.32
C TRP A 108 -2.03 9.35 -7.91
N VAL A 109 -1.24 8.58 -7.17
CA VAL A 109 -1.60 8.12 -5.82
C VAL A 109 -0.49 8.50 -4.85
N CYS A 110 -0.86 9.06 -3.71
CA CYS A 110 0.04 9.41 -2.63
C CYS A 110 -0.43 8.77 -1.32
N VAL A 111 0.48 8.11 -0.60
CA VAL A 111 0.25 7.53 0.73
C VAL A 111 1.35 8.05 1.65
N PRO A 112 1.27 9.33 2.06
CA PRO A 112 2.42 10.06 2.58
C PRO A 112 2.96 9.48 3.89
N ARG A 113 2.09 8.88 4.71
CA ARG A 113 2.48 8.20 5.95
C ARG A 113 3.42 7.01 5.74
N GLU A 114 3.24 6.27 4.65
CA GLU A 114 4.09 5.13 4.30
C GLU A 114 5.31 5.58 3.50
N LYS A 115 5.09 6.48 2.53
CA LYS A 115 6.15 7.03 1.71
C LYS A 115 5.76 8.41 1.15
N GLU A 116 6.61 9.39 1.43
CA GLU A 116 6.48 10.79 1.01
C GLU A 116 6.77 10.98 -0.49
N SER A 117 6.00 10.32 -1.35
CA SER A 117 6.15 10.38 -2.80
C SER A 117 4.81 10.18 -3.48
N VAL A 118 4.63 10.79 -4.66
CA VAL A 118 3.48 10.50 -5.51
C VAL A 118 3.87 9.43 -6.52
N PHE A 119 3.05 8.38 -6.60
CA PHE A 119 3.23 7.28 -7.52
C PHE A 119 2.29 7.45 -8.69
N LEU A 120 2.82 7.33 -9.90
CA LEU A 120 2.01 7.21 -11.10
C LEU A 120 1.63 5.74 -11.27
N THR A 121 0.33 5.49 -11.36
CA THR A 121 -0.25 4.19 -11.69
C THR A 121 -1.05 4.31 -12.97
N CYS A 122 -1.20 3.20 -13.69
CA CYS A 122 -2.15 3.12 -14.78
C CYS A 122 -3.10 1.95 -14.60
N LYS A 123 -4.35 2.17 -14.99
CA LYS A 123 -5.36 1.13 -15.17
C LYS A 123 -5.46 0.85 -16.66
N VAL A 124 -5.24 -0.40 -17.04
CA VAL A 124 -5.22 -0.84 -18.44
C VAL A 124 -6.28 -1.91 -18.60
N ILE A 125 -7.02 -1.88 -19.71
CA ILE A 125 -7.88 -2.98 -20.11
C ILE A 125 -7.12 -3.78 -21.16
N ASN A 126 -6.99 -5.09 -20.95
CA ASN A 126 -6.43 -5.97 -21.95
C ASN A 126 -7.44 -6.15 -23.11
N SER A 127 -7.50 -5.19 -24.02
CA SER A 127 -8.36 -5.24 -25.21
C SER A 127 -7.81 -6.14 -26.33
N SER A 128 -6.75 -6.89 -26.05
CA SER A 128 -6.16 -7.83 -27.01
C SER A 128 -6.79 -9.22 -26.89
N GLU A 129 -6.57 -10.05 -27.91
CA GLU A 129 -6.93 -11.47 -27.89
C GLU A 129 -5.96 -12.33 -27.04
N PHE A 130 -4.85 -11.75 -26.57
CA PHE A 130 -3.82 -12.45 -25.81
C PHE A 130 -4.13 -12.44 -24.32
N THR A 131 -3.94 -13.58 -23.67
CA THR A 131 -3.81 -13.62 -22.21
C THR A 131 -2.41 -13.15 -21.81
N LEU A 132 -2.32 -12.12 -20.98
CA LEU A 132 -1.04 -11.69 -20.40
C LEU A 132 -0.67 -12.65 -19.26
N LEU A 133 0.50 -13.27 -19.36
CA LEU A 133 0.97 -14.22 -18.37
C LEU A 133 1.64 -13.49 -17.19
N PRO A 134 1.56 -14.05 -15.97
CA PRO A 134 2.26 -13.49 -14.83
C PRO A 134 3.76 -13.36 -15.08
N GLY A 135 4.33 -12.19 -14.80
CA GLY A 135 5.76 -11.97 -15.00
C GLY A 135 6.23 -10.54 -14.77
N GLU A 136 7.55 -10.39 -14.73
CA GLU A 136 8.19 -9.08 -14.59
C GLU A 136 8.08 -8.28 -15.89
N ALA A 137 7.61 -7.05 -15.77
CA ALA A 137 7.55 -6.07 -16.84
C ALA A 137 8.48 -4.90 -16.53
N SER A 138 9.29 -4.50 -17.51
CA SER A 138 10.05 -3.26 -17.45
C SER A 138 9.17 -2.10 -17.93
N VAL A 139 9.09 -1.04 -17.12
CA VAL A 139 8.32 0.16 -17.43
C VAL A 139 9.24 1.24 -17.98
N PHE A 140 8.86 1.78 -19.13
CA PHE A 140 9.52 2.91 -19.76
C PHE A 140 8.55 4.09 -19.87
N MET A 141 9.04 5.31 -19.71
CA MET A 141 8.30 6.56 -19.91
C MET A 141 9.22 7.54 -20.63
N ASP A 142 8.75 8.13 -21.73
CA ASP A 142 9.55 8.98 -22.62
C ASP A 142 10.90 8.32 -22.98
N ASP A 143 10.85 7.05 -23.40
CA ASP A 143 12.00 6.18 -23.72
C ASP A 143 12.99 5.92 -22.58
N ASN A 144 12.71 6.38 -21.36
CA ASN A 144 13.56 6.17 -20.19
C ASN A 144 13.03 5.04 -19.32
N PHE A 145 13.92 4.17 -18.85
CA PHE A 145 13.58 3.14 -17.88
C PHE A 145 13.21 3.79 -16.54
N VAL A 146 12.02 3.48 -16.01
CA VAL A 146 11.51 4.07 -14.76
C VAL A 146 11.51 3.05 -13.64
N SER A 147 10.95 1.86 -13.90
CA SER A 147 10.78 0.84 -12.86
C SER A 147 10.56 -0.55 -13.44
N LYS A 148 10.63 -1.56 -12.56
CA LYS A 148 10.12 -2.90 -12.81
C LYS A 148 8.78 -3.05 -12.09
N SER A 149 7.82 -3.65 -12.78
CA SER A 149 6.51 -4.00 -12.24
C SER A 149 6.25 -5.50 -12.44
N GLN A 150 5.26 -6.03 -11.74
CA GLN A 150 4.77 -7.38 -11.95
C GLN A 150 3.41 -7.29 -12.62
N ILE A 151 3.25 -8.00 -13.72
CA ILE A 151 1.96 -8.24 -14.36
C ILE A 151 1.45 -9.56 -13.81
N GLU A 152 0.18 -9.60 -13.43
CA GLU A 152 -0.51 -10.84 -13.02
C GLU A 152 -1.09 -11.55 -14.23
N HIS A 153 -1.82 -12.64 -14.03
CA HIS A 153 -2.53 -13.28 -15.13
C HIS A 153 -3.71 -12.39 -15.54
N VAL A 154 -3.69 -11.85 -16.76
CA VAL A 154 -4.75 -10.96 -17.26
C VAL A 154 -5.37 -11.54 -18.52
N SER A 155 -6.62 -11.95 -18.43
CA SER A 155 -7.38 -12.50 -19.55
C SER A 155 -7.79 -11.41 -20.55
N PRO A 156 -8.18 -11.77 -21.78
CA PRO A 156 -8.82 -10.83 -22.70
C PRO A 156 -10.02 -10.13 -22.06
N ASN A 157 -10.12 -8.81 -22.26
CA ASN A 157 -11.10 -7.88 -21.68
C ASN A 157 -11.03 -7.71 -20.15
N GLU A 158 -10.03 -8.28 -19.48
CA GLU A 158 -9.80 -8.05 -18.05
C GLU A 158 -9.00 -6.76 -17.83
N SER A 159 -9.34 -6.02 -16.76
CA SER A 159 -8.61 -4.82 -16.39
C SER A 159 -7.56 -5.11 -15.34
N PHE A 160 -6.37 -4.54 -15.49
CA PHE A 160 -5.29 -4.64 -14.51
C PHE A 160 -4.73 -3.27 -14.15
N LYS A 161 -4.10 -3.17 -12.99
CA LYS A 161 -3.41 -1.96 -12.54
C LYS A 161 -1.92 -2.24 -12.46
N THR A 162 -1.10 -1.30 -12.93
CA THR A 162 0.35 -1.39 -12.79
C THR A 162 0.92 -0.04 -12.33
N SER A 163 1.98 -0.10 -11.54
CA SER A 163 2.69 1.08 -11.06
C SER A 163 3.74 1.47 -12.09
N LEU A 164 3.73 2.71 -12.56
CA LEU A 164 4.71 3.21 -13.51
C LEU A 164 5.98 3.75 -12.83
N GLY A 165 5.85 4.23 -11.59
CA GLY A 165 6.98 4.70 -10.79
C GLY A 165 6.61 5.89 -9.92
N VAL A 166 7.62 6.57 -9.39
CA VAL A 166 7.46 7.83 -8.64
C VAL A 166 7.53 9.00 -9.63
N ASP A 167 6.58 9.93 -9.53
CA ASP A 167 6.61 11.19 -10.28
C ASP A 167 7.35 12.26 -9.46
N SER A 168 8.60 12.52 -9.80
CA SER A 168 9.46 13.47 -9.09
C SER A 168 9.05 14.94 -9.28
N ALA A 169 8.17 15.24 -10.23
CA ALA A 169 7.62 16.58 -10.43
C ALA A 169 6.51 16.91 -9.41
N LEU A 170 6.05 15.94 -8.62
CA LEU A 170 5.11 16.13 -7.53
C LEU A 170 5.83 15.96 -6.20
N ARG A 171 6.10 17.07 -5.52
CA ARG A 171 6.84 17.08 -4.26
C ARG A 171 5.86 17.00 -3.10
N VAL A 172 6.03 15.99 -2.26
CA VAL A 172 5.24 15.78 -1.05
C VAL A 172 6.04 16.26 0.15
N THR A 173 5.37 16.89 1.11
CA THR A 173 5.94 17.23 2.41
C THR A 173 4.97 16.78 3.49
N TYR A 174 5.45 15.90 4.37
CA TYR A 174 4.66 15.24 5.41
C TYR A 174 5.40 15.36 6.76
N PRO A 175 5.35 16.53 7.41
CA PRO A 175 6.02 16.72 8.70
C PRO A 175 5.35 15.86 9.78
N ALA A 176 6.07 15.60 10.88
CA ALA A 176 5.50 14.91 12.04
C ALA A 176 4.23 15.61 12.55
N ALA A 177 3.21 14.80 12.87
CA ALA A 177 1.95 15.27 13.42
C ALA A 177 2.18 16.12 14.69
N ARG A 178 1.43 17.23 14.80
CA ARG A 178 1.43 18.06 15.99
C ARG A 178 0.47 17.47 17.02
N THR A 179 0.97 17.18 18.21
CA THR A 179 0.18 16.64 19.32
C THR A 179 -0.07 17.69 20.39
N LEU A 180 -1.33 17.84 20.81
CA LEU A 180 -1.73 18.65 21.96
C LEU A 180 -2.54 17.79 22.94
N ASN A 181 -2.01 17.60 24.15
CA ASN A 181 -2.68 16.86 25.20
C ASN A 181 -3.36 17.82 26.18
N ARG A 182 -4.63 17.54 26.52
CA ARG A 182 -5.40 18.29 27.51
C ARG A 182 -6.26 17.35 28.34
N THR A 183 -6.64 17.80 29.53
CA THR A 183 -7.64 17.13 30.36
C THR A 183 -8.96 17.87 30.24
N ALA A 184 -10.03 17.15 29.91
CA ALA A 184 -11.39 17.68 29.87
C ALA A 184 -12.25 17.01 30.95
N ALA A 185 -13.09 17.80 31.63
CA ALA A 185 -14.12 17.24 32.49
C ALA A 185 -15.38 17.02 31.64
N GLN A 186 -15.88 15.79 31.56
CA GLN A 186 -17.15 15.52 30.91
C GLN A 186 -18.27 16.14 31.76
N SER A 187 -19.08 17.03 31.18
CA SER A 187 -20.24 17.58 31.89
C SER A 187 -21.36 16.53 31.94
N GLY A 188 -21.31 15.65 32.93
CA GLY A 188 -22.44 14.81 33.29
C GLY A 188 -23.50 15.61 34.06
N PHE A 189 -24.74 15.11 34.05
CA PHE A 189 -25.80 15.59 34.93
C PHE A 189 -25.28 15.67 36.38
N SER A 190 -25.69 16.71 37.11
CA SER A 190 -25.12 17.15 38.40
C SER A 190 -25.07 16.11 39.55
N PHE A 191 -25.54 14.88 39.33
CA PHE A 191 -25.60 13.80 40.31
C PHE A 191 -24.70 12.58 40.01
N MET A 192 -24.03 12.52 38.85
CA MET A 192 -23.05 11.47 38.53
C MET A 192 -21.62 12.00 38.67
N SER A 193 -20.72 11.15 39.17
CA SER A 193 -19.28 11.46 39.30
C SER A 193 -18.74 12.02 37.98
N LYS A 194 -18.07 13.18 38.04
CA LYS A 194 -17.41 13.79 36.88
C LYS A 194 -16.21 12.93 36.49
N GLU A 195 -16.42 12.00 35.57
CA GLU A 195 -15.32 11.25 34.99
C GLU A 195 -14.46 12.21 34.16
N LYS A 196 -13.20 12.37 34.56
CA LYS A 196 -12.23 13.18 33.82
C LYS A 196 -11.77 12.38 32.62
N GLN A 197 -11.70 13.00 31.45
CA GLN A 197 -11.15 12.41 30.25
C GLN A 197 -9.81 13.06 29.88
N SER A 198 -8.87 12.23 29.46
CA SER A 198 -7.65 12.65 28.78
C SER A 198 -7.95 12.76 27.30
N VAL A 199 -7.68 13.92 26.71
CA VAL A 199 -7.90 14.22 25.29
C VAL A 199 -6.55 14.50 24.63
N SER A 200 -6.25 13.78 23.55
CA SER A 200 -5.09 14.00 22.70
C SER A 200 -5.56 14.46 21.32
N ALA A 201 -5.30 15.71 20.98
CA ALA A 201 -5.57 16.27 19.66
C ALA A 201 -4.32 16.12 18.78
N GLN A 202 -4.50 15.60 17.58
CA GLN A 202 -3.45 15.44 16.58
C GLN A 202 -3.83 16.23 15.34
N SER A 203 -2.86 16.93 14.73
CA SER A 203 -3.01 17.57 13.43
C SER A 203 -1.84 17.19 12.53
N GLN A 204 -2.18 16.54 11.42
CA GLN A 204 -1.28 16.10 10.37
C GLN A 204 -1.49 16.98 9.12
N ARG A 205 -0.41 17.62 8.67
CA ARG A 205 -0.41 18.43 7.46
C ARG A 205 0.21 17.65 6.32
N ILE A 206 -0.38 17.74 5.13
CA ILE A 206 0.14 17.13 3.90
C ILE A 206 0.22 18.24 2.87
N THR A 207 1.41 18.53 2.37
CA THR A 207 1.59 19.50 1.28
C THR A 207 2.03 18.77 0.02
N ILE A 208 1.38 19.07 -1.11
CA ILE A 208 1.73 18.53 -2.43
C ILE A 208 1.93 19.70 -3.38
N ARG A 209 3.15 19.83 -3.91
CA ARG A 209 3.53 20.85 -4.88
C ARG A 209 3.69 20.25 -6.27
N ASN A 210 2.99 20.83 -7.25
CA ASN A 210 3.06 20.43 -8.64
C ASN A 210 4.05 21.29 -9.42
N THR A 211 5.18 20.72 -9.85
CA THR A 211 6.15 21.40 -10.73
C THR A 211 6.00 21.01 -12.20
N ARG A 212 4.94 20.30 -12.58
CA ARG A 212 4.60 20.00 -13.97
C ARG A 212 4.03 21.23 -14.67
N LEU A 213 4.12 21.23 -16.00
CA LEU A 213 3.49 22.24 -16.85
C LEU A 213 1.98 22.02 -17.05
N ALA A 214 1.46 20.87 -16.62
CA ALA A 214 0.05 20.50 -16.70
C ALA A 214 -0.57 20.32 -15.31
N SER A 215 -1.89 20.51 -15.23
CA SER A 215 -2.65 20.21 -14.02
C SER A 215 -2.69 18.71 -13.76
N VAL A 216 -2.72 18.32 -12.49
CA VAL A 216 -2.76 16.91 -12.08
C VAL A 216 -3.89 16.68 -11.09
N SER A 217 -4.49 15.49 -11.14
CA SER A 217 -5.41 15.01 -10.10
C SER A 217 -4.70 13.93 -9.28
N VAL A 218 -4.44 14.22 -8.00
CA VAL A 218 -3.76 13.31 -7.08
C VAL A 218 -4.79 12.73 -6.10
N ARG A 219 -4.86 11.40 -6.02
CA ARG A 219 -5.52 10.68 -4.93
C ARG A 219 -4.57 10.59 -3.74
N VAL A 220 -4.96 11.11 -2.59
CA VAL A 220 -4.18 11.03 -1.35
C VAL A 220 -4.91 10.11 -0.37
N LEU A 221 -4.18 9.17 0.23
CA LEU A 221 -4.70 8.26 1.24
C LEU A 221 -3.91 8.44 2.53
N ASP A 222 -4.61 8.70 3.62
CA ASP A 222 -4.05 8.72 4.98
C ASP A 222 -5.10 8.15 5.94
N HIS A 223 -4.75 7.90 7.19
CA HIS A 223 -5.68 7.28 8.14
C HIS A 223 -5.72 7.97 9.50
N VAL A 224 -6.86 7.84 10.16
CA VAL A 224 -7.03 8.17 11.57
C VAL A 224 -7.09 6.87 12.38
N PRO A 225 -6.71 6.89 13.67
CA PRO A 225 -6.73 5.68 14.46
C PRO A 225 -8.17 5.21 14.65
N VAL A 226 -8.35 3.90 14.67
CA VAL A 226 -9.62 3.23 14.92
C VAL A 226 -9.54 2.55 16.27
N SER A 227 -10.50 2.86 17.14
CA SER A 227 -10.50 2.28 18.47
C SER A 227 -11.04 0.84 18.47
N THR A 228 -10.36 -0.04 19.20
CA THR A 228 -10.83 -1.39 19.53
C THR A 228 -11.60 -1.45 20.85
N ASP A 229 -11.65 -0.36 21.63
CA ASP A 229 -12.30 -0.30 22.94
C ASP A 229 -13.31 0.84 23.01
N THR A 230 -14.55 0.52 23.39
CA THR A 230 -15.65 1.49 23.46
C THR A 230 -15.38 2.71 24.36
N ARG A 231 -14.45 2.63 25.31
CA ARG A 231 -14.05 3.72 26.22
C ARG A 231 -13.11 4.73 25.56
N ILE A 232 -12.45 4.37 24.46
CA ILE A 232 -11.63 5.28 23.68
C ILE A 232 -12.49 5.79 22.53
N LYS A 233 -12.71 7.10 22.45
CA LYS A 233 -13.44 7.72 21.35
C LYS A 233 -12.47 8.46 20.44
N VAL A 234 -12.65 8.28 19.14
CA VAL A 234 -11.93 9.00 18.11
C VAL A 234 -12.91 9.91 17.37
N ASN A 235 -12.60 11.19 17.31
CA ASN A 235 -13.39 12.20 16.63
C ASN A 235 -12.54 12.90 15.57
N VAL A 236 -12.96 12.89 14.31
CA VAL A 236 -12.27 13.62 13.24
C VAL A 236 -12.70 15.09 13.28
N LEU A 237 -11.72 15.98 13.40
CA LEU A 237 -11.92 17.43 13.40
C LEU A 237 -11.78 18.03 11.99
N SER A 238 -10.79 17.55 11.23
CA SER A 238 -10.53 17.94 9.83
C SER A 238 -10.17 16.70 9.02
N PRO A 239 -10.69 16.52 7.79
CA PRO A 239 -11.59 17.43 7.08
C PRO A 239 -12.97 17.53 7.73
N GLY A 240 -13.50 18.75 7.80
CA GLY A 240 -14.75 19.02 8.50
C GLY A 240 -15.91 18.18 7.95
N GLY A 241 -16.65 17.53 8.85
CA GLY A 241 -17.85 16.73 8.60
C GLY A 241 -17.65 15.45 7.78
N LEU A 242 -16.49 14.81 7.94
CA LEU A 242 -16.38 13.35 7.88
C LEU A 242 -16.71 12.79 9.27
N ASP A 243 -17.94 12.30 9.45
CA ASP A 243 -18.36 11.68 10.71
C ASP A 243 -17.77 10.25 10.82
N THR A 244 -17.13 9.94 11.94
CA THR A 244 -16.58 8.60 12.20
C THR A 244 -17.67 7.54 12.32
N ALA A 245 -18.91 7.92 12.67
CA ALA A 245 -20.04 7.00 12.77
C ALA A 245 -20.41 6.36 11.43
N VAL A 246 -20.13 7.04 10.31
CA VAL A 246 -20.39 6.50 8.97
C VAL A 246 -19.17 5.83 8.36
N ALA A 247 -18.00 5.85 9.00
CA ALA A 247 -16.78 5.28 8.44
C ALA A 247 -16.93 3.77 8.15
N PRO A 248 -16.35 3.24 7.05
CA PRO A 248 -16.36 1.81 6.77
C PRO A 248 -15.66 1.03 7.89
N THR A 249 -16.31 -0.02 8.36
CA THR A 249 -15.81 -0.92 9.40
C THR A 249 -15.79 -2.34 8.87
N SER A 250 -14.80 -3.13 9.25
CA SER A 250 -14.78 -4.57 8.96
C SER A 250 -15.98 -5.24 9.63
N PRO A 251 -16.54 -6.31 9.05
CA PRO A 251 -17.65 -7.04 9.65
C PRO A 251 -17.15 -7.84 10.87
N SER A 252 -17.30 -7.27 12.06
CA SER A 252 -17.33 -8.02 13.31
C SER A 252 -18.76 -8.50 13.56
N SER A 253 -18.89 -9.82 13.77
CA SER A 253 -20.10 -10.62 14.03
C SER A 253 -21.40 -9.90 14.45
N GLU A 254 -22.47 -10.25 13.71
CA GLU A 254 -23.90 -10.03 13.96
C GLU A 254 -24.43 -8.58 13.86
N GLY A 255 -25.15 -8.30 12.76
CA GLY A 255 -26.20 -7.27 12.73
C GLY A 255 -25.94 -5.97 11.96
N ALA A 256 -24.99 -5.90 11.02
CA ALA A 256 -24.84 -4.72 10.17
C ALA A 256 -25.56 -4.91 8.83
N GLU A 257 -26.75 -4.31 8.74
CA GLU A 257 -27.58 -4.19 7.54
C GLU A 257 -26.77 -3.82 6.28
N GLU A 258 -27.29 -4.32 5.16
CA GLU A 258 -26.88 -4.28 3.75
C GLU A 258 -26.52 -2.88 3.16
N SER A 259 -26.44 -1.85 3.99
CA SER A 259 -26.18 -0.45 3.64
C SER A 259 -24.70 -0.06 3.57
N LYS A 260 -23.75 -0.89 4.03
CA LYS A 260 -22.32 -0.53 4.16
C LYS A 260 -21.43 -0.74 2.93
N ARG A 261 -21.97 -1.16 1.78
CA ARG A 261 -21.20 -1.37 0.53
C ARG A 261 -21.30 -0.24 -0.48
N LYS A 262 -22.07 0.81 -0.20
CA LYS A 262 -22.17 1.98 -1.09
C LYS A 262 -20.95 2.86 -0.87
N GLU A 263 -20.23 3.17 -1.95
CA GLU A 263 -19.17 4.17 -1.92
C GLU A 263 -19.68 5.45 -1.27
N GLN A 264 -18.88 6.00 -0.36
CA GLN A 264 -19.27 7.23 0.30
C GLN A 264 -19.24 8.40 -0.70
N PRO A 265 -20.22 9.30 -0.60
CA PRO A 265 -20.23 10.48 -1.45
C PRO A 265 -19.00 11.33 -1.16
N TRP A 266 -18.45 11.91 -2.23
CA TRP A 266 -17.41 12.92 -2.10
C TRP A 266 -17.96 14.16 -1.40
N LYS A 267 -17.18 14.69 -0.48
CA LYS A 267 -17.44 15.98 0.15
C LYS A 267 -16.47 17.01 -0.40
N ASP A 268 -17.01 18.05 -1.03
CA ASP A 268 -16.23 19.19 -1.46
C ASP A 268 -15.79 20.02 -0.24
N LEU A 269 -14.48 20.20 -0.09
CA LEU A 269 -13.89 20.97 1.00
C LEU A 269 -13.56 22.38 0.55
N GLN A 270 -12.93 22.48 -0.62
CA GLN A 270 -12.58 23.71 -1.30
C GLN A 270 -12.43 23.44 -2.80
N LYS A 271 -12.24 24.51 -3.61
CA LYS A 271 -12.13 24.37 -5.06
C LYS A 271 -11.01 23.39 -5.44
N GLY A 272 -11.37 22.29 -6.10
CA GLY A 272 -10.42 21.27 -6.55
C GLY A 272 -10.01 20.25 -5.47
N ILE A 273 -10.50 20.36 -4.23
CA ILE A 273 -10.19 19.40 -3.16
C ILE A 273 -11.48 18.87 -2.56
N ARG A 274 -11.62 17.55 -2.63
CA ARG A 274 -12.73 16.80 -2.05
C ARG A 274 -12.20 15.63 -1.25
N ALA A 275 -12.93 15.21 -0.23
CA ALA A 275 -12.58 14.09 0.64
C ALA A 275 -13.76 13.17 0.89
N ARG A 276 -13.47 11.91 1.21
CA ARG A 276 -14.44 10.92 1.71
C ARG A 276 -13.73 9.90 2.60
N TRP A 277 -14.50 9.09 3.32
CA TRP A 277 -13.96 7.84 3.84
C TRP A 277 -13.66 6.90 2.69
N ALA A 278 -12.44 6.36 2.65
CA ALA A 278 -12.02 5.45 1.61
C ALA A 278 -12.72 4.09 1.76
N PRO A 279 -12.96 3.35 0.66
CA PRO A 279 -13.32 1.95 0.74
C PRO A 279 -12.29 1.14 1.53
N LEU A 280 -12.71 0.09 2.25
CA LEU A 280 -11.81 -0.75 3.05
C LEU A 280 -10.63 -1.32 2.22
N GLU A 281 -10.87 -1.64 0.95
CA GLU A 281 -9.84 -2.16 0.04
C GLU A 281 -8.72 -1.16 -0.29
N ALA A 282 -8.95 0.14 -0.08
CA ALA A 282 -7.98 1.18 -0.40
C ALA A 282 -6.91 1.39 0.69
N GLY A 283 -7.23 1.10 1.95
CA GLY A 283 -6.30 1.32 3.08
C GLY A 283 -6.74 0.79 4.44
N GLY A 284 -7.85 0.04 4.51
CA GLY A 284 -8.42 -0.44 5.77
C GLY A 284 -9.31 0.58 6.47
N GLU A 285 -9.63 0.29 7.73
CA GLU A 285 -10.51 1.10 8.57
C GLU A 285 -9.86 2.45 8.90
N GLY A 286 -10.67 3.50 8.99
CA GLY A 286 -10.18 4.84 9.34
C GLY A 286 -9.42 5.55 8.21
N THR A 287 -9.41 4.99 7.00
CA THR A 287 -8.75 5.62 5.84
C THR A 287 -9.58 6.76 5.29
N VAL A 288 -8.97 7.93 5.18
CA VAL A 288 -9.50 9.11 4.49
C VAL A 288 -8.87 9.20 3.10
N GLU A 289 -9.71 9.40 2.09
CA GLU A 289 -9.31 9.56 0.69
C GLU A 289 -9.59 11.01 0.25
N TRP A 290 -8.57 11.70 -0.25
CA TRP A 290 -8.72 12.98 -0.94
C TRP A 290 -8.52 12.82 -2.43
N SER A 291 -9.23 13.64 -3.20
CA SER A 291 -8.98 13.89 -4.62
C SER A 291 -8.65 15.36 -4.78
N CYS A 292 -7.39 15.63 -5.15
CA CYS A 292 -6.80 16.97 -5.21
C CYS A 292 -6.45 17.32 -6.65
N HIS A 293 -7.11 18.31 -7.20
CA HIS A 293 -6.77 18.89 -8.50
C HIS A 293 -5.80 20.07 -8.29
N ILE A 294 -4.55 19.89 -8.72
CA ILE A 294 -3.46 20.84 -8.50
C ILE A 294 -3.05 21.45 -9.85
N ALA A 295 -3.11 22.77 -9.97
CA ALA A 295 -2.74 23.49 -11.18
C ALA A 295 -1.21 23.42 -11.45
N PRO A 296 -0.74 23.75 -12.66
CA PRO A 296 0.69 23.83 -12.96
C PRO A 296 1.40 24.84 -12.03
N SER A 297 2.58 24.48 -11.53
CA SER A 297 3.40 25.32 -10.63
C SER A 297 2.69 25.73 -9.32
N ASP A 298 1.61 25.05 -8.96
CA ASP A 298 0.79 25.35 -7.78
C ASP A 298 1.04 24.36 -6.63
N GLU A 299 0.51 24.66 -5.46
CA GLU A 299 0.63 23.84 -4.25
C GLU A 299 -0.73 23.66 -3.58
N THR A 300 -0.96 22.49 -3.01
CA THR A 300 -2.13 22.19 -2.19
C THR A 300 -1.69 21.73 -0.81
N GLU A 301 -2.43 22.19 0.20
CA GLU A 301 -2.28 21.78 1.60
C GLU A 301 -3.56 21.06 2.05
N LEU A 302 -3.38 19.90 2.68
CA LEU A 302 -4.42 19.12 3.32
C LEU A 302 -4.13 19.05 4.80
N GLU A 303 -5.19 19.11 5.61
CA GLU A 303 -5.11 18.92 7.06
C GLU A 303 -6.01 17.76 7.47
N LEU A 304 -5.40 16.74 8.06
CA LEU A 304 -6.07 15.65 8.76
C LEU A 304 -5.86 15.84 10.26
N SER A 305 -6.93 16.13 10.99
CA SER A 305 -6.85 16.33 12.44
C SER A 305 -7.94 15.55 13.15
N TRP A 306 -7.61 14.95 14.28
CA TRP A 306 -8.51 14.14 15.08
C TRP A 306 -8.20 14.28 16.56
N GLU A 307 -9.20 13.99 17.38
CA GLU A 307 -9.08 13.90 18.84
C GLU A 307 -9.32 12.47 19.30
N VAL A 308 -8.45 12.00 20.20
CA VAL A 308 -8.63 10.75 20.93
C VAL A 308 -8.95 11.08 22.37
N SER A 309 -10.12 10.68 22.85
CA SER A 309 -10.53 10.82 24.25
C SER A 309 -10.56 9.46 24.96
N ALA A 310 -9.95 9.36 26.13
CA ALA A 310 -9.95 8.16 26.96
C ALA A 310 -10.12 8.51 28.46
N PRO A 311 -10.54 7.56 29.32
CA PRO A 311 -10.59 7.78 30.76
C PRO A 311 -9.24 8.22 31.34
N THR A 312 -9.26 9.21 32.24
CA THR A 312 -8.02 9.70 32.88
C THR A 312 -7.33 8.58 33.67
N GLY A 313 -6.01 8.45 33.50
CA GLY A 313 -5.20 7.45 34.20
C GLY A 313 -5.05 6.11 33.47
N GLN A 314 -5.78 5.89 32.37
CA GLN A 314 -5.57 4.74 31.48
C GLN A 314 -4.85 5.21 30.21
N ARG A 315 -3.62 4.74 30.03
CA ARG A 315 -2.84 5.00 28.82
C ARG A 315 -3.27 4.03 27.73
N TRP A 316 -3.65 4.56 26.57
CA TRP A 316 -3.85 3.79 25.35
C TRP A 316 -2.57 3.79 24.52
N GLU A 317 -2.46 2.84 23.61
CA GLU A 317 -1.32 2.68 22.70
C GLU A 317 -1.78 2.22 21.32
N ASP A 318 -0.87 2.32 20.35
CA ASP A 318 -1.04 1.70 19.05
C ASP A 318 -0.96 0.18 19.20
N LEU A 319 -1.95 -0.52 18.68
CA LEU A 319 -1.97 -1.97 18.65
C LEU A 319 -1.26 -2.44 17.38
N GLU A 320 -0.25 -3.28 17.53
CA GLU A 320 0.36 -3.94 16.39
C GLU A 320 -0.69 -4.79 15.67
N VAL A 321 -0.71 -4.69 14.34
CA VAL A 321 -1.52 -5.56 13.49
C VAL A 321 -0.87 -6.93 13.53
N ALA A 322 -1.45 -7.85 14.31
CA ALA A 322 -1.05 -9.25 14.38
C ALA A 322 -1.23 -9.99 13.04
#